data_AF-A0A9W7A7V5-F1
#
_entry.id   AF-A0A9W7A7V5-F1
#
_cell.length_a   1.000
_cell.length_b   1.000
_cell.length_c   1.000
_cell.angle_alpha   90.00
_cell.angle_beta   90.00
_cell.angle_gamma   90.00
#
_symmetry.space_group_name_H-M   'P 1'
#
loop_
_entity.id
_entity.type
_entity.pdbx_description
1 polymer ?
#
loop_
_entity_poly.entity_id
_entity_poly.type
_entity_poly.pdbx_seq_one_letter_code
_entity_poly.pdbx_strand_id
1 'polypeptide(L)'
;MDWASDSKSFTRERIFDPAQLTLFGSALCCLVLCLVLRARSRDDARQTPNDSSAKQLEAGIVSGQPMPDPAEVGYDPEEHRYDAHKAWVSAGAFFSVCFVISWATGVLDATFFHPTWPNSVDNSFIVFTAASFATVVIGYWIIWPIGTVGYGRRWGWHCVLFGLVDGLAESMLFLCIWSVVELLALPRWGVGLITFFLQGGFKANWDQKYWNIYVAPAHNIEEWNKWKVLFVHIPNVFVTFSYFITFGNATLYCATQTLALVGSTSFMRFPSPSSKYTNPPLRSQVETICEQASLTRLYSGSTIFFFNPGGKYPGCWERASPFWEADVPIWEGDVPV
;
A
#
# COMPACT_ATOMS: atom_id res chain seq x y z
N MET A 1 26.86 0.91 23.32
CA MET A 1 25.40 0.67 23.21
C MET A 1 25.07 -0.69 23.78
N ASP A 2 23.99 -0.77 24.53
CA ASP A 2 23.57 -2.02 25.16
C ASP A 2 22.55 -2.76 24.28
N TRP A 3 23.07 -3.51 23.31
CA TRP A 3 22.26 -4.41 22.47
C TRP A 3 21.63 -5.55 23.26
N ALA A 4 22.10 -5.80 24.49
CA ALA A 4 21.58 -6.79 25.40
C ALA A 4 20.47 -6.24 26.32
N SER A 5 20.23 -4.92 26.31
CA SER A 5 19.16 -4.30 27.09
C SER A 5 17.79 -4.85 26.68
N ASP A 6 16.95 -5.08 27.67
CA ASP A 6 15.52 -5.43 27.55
C ASP A 6 14.62 -4.23 27.89
N SER A 7 15.19 -3.03 28.04
CA SER A 7 14.43 -1.82 28.32
C SER A 7 13.47 -1.50 27.18
N LYS A 8 12.24 -1.15 27.56
CA LYS A 8 11.21 -0.74 26.61
C LYS A 8 11.62 0.56 25.92
N SER A 9 11.47 0.61 24.60
CA SER A 9 11.80 1.80 23.81
C SER A 9 10.71 2.88 23.90
N PHE A 10 9.47 2.50 24.25
CA PHE A 10 8.33 3.41 24.28
C PHE A 10 7.60 3.38 25.63
N THR A 11 7.30 4.56 26.16
CA THR A 11 6.51 4.75 27.38
C THR A 11 5.10 5.22 27.05
N ARG A 12 4.14 4.92 27.95
CA ARG A 12 2.74 5.38 27.86
C ARG A 12 2.38 6.41 28.91
N GLU A 13 3.36 6.94 29.63
CA GLU A 13 3.13 7.88 30.73
C GLU A 13 2.48 9.19 30.27
N ARG A 14 2.63 9.55 28.99
CA ARG A 14 2.19 10.84 28.43
C ARG A 14 1.08 10.74 27.40
N ILE A 15 0.42 9.58 27.25
CA ILE A 15 -0.63 9.39 26.23
C ILE A 15 -1.84 10.33 26.42
N PHE A 16 -2.03 10.88 27.62
CA PHE A 16 -3.07 11.87 27.93
C PHE A 16 -2.62 13.32 27.77
N ASP A 17 -1.43 13.57 27.22
CA ASP A 17 -0.99 14.92 26.87
C ASP A 17 -2.01 15.56 25.90
N PRO A 18 -2.45 16.82 26.13
CA PRO A 18 -3.46 17.46 25.29
C PRO A 18 -3.12 17.52 23.80
N ALA A 19 -1.83 17.66 23.45
CA ALA A 19 -1.41 17.71 22.05
C ALA A 19 -1.50 16.32 21.39
N GLN A 20 -1.18 15.26 22.13
CA GLN A 20 -1.37 13.88 21.69
C GLN A 20 -2.86 13.53 21.53
N LEU A 21 -3.69 13.91 22.50
CA LEU A 21 -5.14 13.71 22.43
C LEU A 21 -5.78 14.44 21.24
N THR A 22 -5.24 15.60 20.86
CA THR A 22 -5.70 16.35 19.68
C THR A 22 -5.39 15.57 18.39
N LEU A 23 -4.18 15.01 18.25
CA LEU A 23 -3.82 14.18 17.09
C LEU A 23 -4.64 12.89 17.06
N PHE A 24 -4.79 12.21 18.20
CA PHE A 24 -5.62 11.01 18.33
C PHE A 24 -7.08 11.29 17.94
N GLY A 25 -7.68 12.35 18.50
CA GLY A 25 -9.05 12.75 18.20
C GLY A 25 -9.24 13.09 16.71
N SER A 26 -8.27 13.79 16.12
CA SER A 26 -8.27 14.12 14.68
C SER A 26 -8.20 12.86 13.81
N ALA A 27 -7.32 11.92 14.14
CA ALA A 27 -7.21 10.64 13.45
C ALA A 27 -8.51 9.81 13.59
N LEU A 28 -9.10 9.75 14.78
CA LEU A 28 -10.35 9.03 15.00
C LEU A 28 -11.52 9.64 14.20
N CYS A 29 -11.64 10.97 14.19
CA CYS A 29 -12.63 11.67 13.37
C CYS A 29 -12.44 11.39 11.88
N CYS A 30 -11.19 11.41 11.40
CA CYS A 30 -10.85 11.09 10.02
C CYS A 30 -11.24 9.64 9.66
N LEU A 31 -10.93 8.68 10.55
CA LEU A 31 -11.32 7.28 10.38
C LEU A 31 -12.83 7.14 10.23
N VAL A 32 -13.60 7.73 11.14
CA VAL A 32 -15.08 7.68 11.10
C VAL A 32 -15.60 8.29 9.80
N LEU A 33 -15.07 9.45 9.39
CA LEU A 33 -15.45 10.08 8.13
C LEU A 33 -15.16 9.17 6.92
N CYS A 34 -13.96 8.60 6.83
CA CYS A 34 -13.61 7.67 5.75
C CYS A 34 -14.52 6.44 5.72
N LEU A 35 -14.89 5.88 6.88
CA LEU A 35 -15.81 4.75 6.96
C LEU A 35 -17.22 5.13 6.51
N VAL A 36 -17.72 6.31 6.89
CA VAL A 36 -19.02 6.83 6.43
C VAL A 36 -19.03 7.06 4.93
N LEU A 37 -18.00 7.68 4.36
CA LEU A 37 -17.87 7.90 2.92
C LEU A 37 -17.82 6.57 2.15
N ARG A 38 -17.09 5.59 2.69
CA ARG A 38 -17.03 4.24 2.10
C ARG A 38 -18.36 3.51 2.17
N ALA A 39 -19.12 3.66 3.25
CA ALA A 39 -20.46 3.09 3.38
C ALA A 39 -21.41 3.70 2.35
N ARG A 40 -21.44 5.03 2.22
CA ARG A 40 -22.28 5.73 1.23
C ARG A 40 -21.95 5.30 -0.20
N SER A 41 -20.67 5.22 -0.56
CA SER A 41 -20.27 4.78 -1.90
C SER A 41 -20.70 3.35 -2.23
N ARG A 42 -20.87 2.47 -1.22
CA ARG A 42 -21.41 1.11 -1.42
C ARG A 42 -22.91 1.13 -1.65
N ASP A 43 -23.63 2.01 -0.97
CA ASP A 43 -25.08 2.14 -1.15
C ASP A 43 -25.42 2.71 -2.53
N ASP A 44 -24.64 3.68 -3.01
CA ASP A 44 -24.79 4.23 -4.38
C ASP A 44 -24.56 3.14 -5.44
N ALA A 45 -23.53 2.31 -5.27
CA ALA A 45 -23.24 1.18 -6.17
C ALA A 45 -24.34 0.09 -6.15
N ARG A 46 -25.06 -0.07 -5.03
CA ARG A 46 -26.21 -0.99 -4.94
C ARG A 46 -27.46 -0.42 -5.60
N GLN A 47 -27.60 0.90 -5.64
CA GLN A 47 -28.76 1.57 -6.20
C GLN A 47 -28.66 1.75 -7.72
N THR A 48 -27.45 1.74 -8.30
CA THR A 48 -27.28 1.71 -9.75
C THR A 48 -27.86 0.39 -10.32
N PRO A 49 -28.95 0.46 -11.10
CA PRO A 49 -29.72 -0.71 -11.51
C PRO A 49 -29.03 -1.43 -12.68
N ASN A 50 -27.99 -2.21 -12.39
CA ASN A 50 -27.43 -3.19 -13.34
C ASN A 50 -27.98 -4.62 -13.07
N ASP A 51 -29.03 -4.70 -12.27
CA ASP A 51 -29.77 -5.92 -11.92
C ASP A 51 -30.31 -6.67 -13.16
N SER A 52 -30.44 -5.98 -14.31
CA SER A 52 -30.80 -6.60 -15.59
C SER A 52 -29.65 -7.37 -16.25
N SER A 53 -28.41 -6.88 -16.16
CA SER A 53 -27.24 -7.49 -16.80
C SER A 53 -26.78 -8.73 -16.03
N ALA A 54 -26.79 -8.67 -14.69
CA ALA A 54 -26.51 -9.83 -13.84
C ALA A 54 -27.56 -10.95 -14.00
N LYS A 55 -28.86 -10.60 -14.08
CA LYS A 55 -29.95 -11.56 -14.34
C LYS A 55 -29.90 -12.15 -15.76
N GLN A 56 -29.47 -11.37 -16.76
CA GLN A 56 -29.25 -11.89 -18.12
C GLN A 56 -28.08 -12.88 -18.17
N LEU A 57 -27.02 -12.63 -17.39
CA LEU A 57 -25.89 -13.54 -17.31
C LEU A 57 -26.27 -14.88 -16.64
N GLU A 58 -26.99 -14.83 -15.53
CA GLU A 58 -27.52 -16.05 -14.88
C GLU A 58 -28.45 -16.83 -15.82
N ALA A 59 -29.33 -16.15 -16.57
CA ALA A 59 -30.24 -16.79 -17.51
C ALA A 59 -29.51 -17.46 -18.70
N GLY A 60 -28.46 -16.82 -19.23
CA GLY A 60 -27.64 -17.40 -20.31
C GLY A 60 -26.88 -18.65 -19.86
N ILE A 61 -26.37 -18.68 -18.63
CA ILE A 61 -25.58 -19.79 -18.08
C ILE A 61 -26.43 -21.03 -17.80
N VAL A 62 -27.67 -20.87 -17.30
CA VAL A 62 -28.59 -22.00 -17.07
C VAL A 62 -28.97 -22.72 -18.38
N SER A 63 -28.90 -22.03 -19.51
CA SER A 63 -29.28 -22.57 -20.82
C SER A 63 -28.19 -23.40 -21.53
N GLY A 64 -26.98 -23.52 -20.97
CA GLY A 64 -25.89 -24.30 -21.55
C GLY A 64 -25.27 -23.69 -22.82
N GLN A 65 -25.48 -22.39 -23.05
CA GLN A 65 -24.85 -21.65 -24.15
C GLN A 65 -23.32 -21.57 -23.93
N PRO A 66 -22.51 -21.53 -25.01
CA PRO A 66 -21.09 -21.21 -24.91
C PRO A 66 -20.88 -19.91 -24.14
N MET A 67 -19.79 -19.78 -23.37
CA MET A 67 -19.50 -18.54 -22.65
C MET A 67 -19.48 -17.38 -23.65
N PRO A 68 -20.26 -16.31 -23.41
CA PRO A 68 -20.21 -15.13 -24.26
C PRO A 68 -18.80 -14.55 -24.23
N ASP A 69 -18.42 -13.85 -25.30
CA ASP A 69 -17.23 -13.00 -25.30
C ASP A 69 -17.27 -12.09 -24.04
N PRO A 70 -16.17 -11.83 -23.31
CA PRO A 70 -16.17 -10.87 -22.20
C PRO A 70 -16.91 -9.55 -22.52
N ALA A 71 -16.89 -9.10 -23.77
CA ALA A 71 -17.67 -7.96 -24.26
C ALA A 71 -19.20 -8.19 -24.23
N GLU A 72 -19.66 -9.43 -24.39
CA GLU A 72 -21.08 -9.86 -24.32
C GLU A 72 -21.54 -10.24 -22.91
N VAL A 73 -20.62 -10.64 -22.01
CA VAL A 73 -20.88 -10.94 -20.58
C VAL A 73 -21.22 -9.67 -19.78
N GLY A 74 -21.13 -8.49 -20.39
CA GLY A 74 -21.28 -7.22 -19.68
C GLY A 74 -20.18 -7.04 -18.64
N TYR A 75 -19.00 -7.63 -18.86
CA TYR A 75 -17.80 -7.20 -18.14
C TYR A 75 -17.62 -5.73 -18.49
N ASP A 76 -18.00 -4.86 -17.56
CA ASP A 76 -17.80 -3.44 -17.73
C ASP A 76 -16.36 -3.13 -17.31
N PRO A 77 -15.44 -2.91 -18.26
CA PRO A 77 -14.09 -2.47 -17.92
C PRO A 77 -14.10 -1.15 -17.13
N GLU A 78 -15.22 -0.40 -17.10
CA GLU A 78 -15.40 0.77 -16.25
C GLU A 78 -15.53 0.42 -14.75
N GLU A 79 -16.14 -0.72 -14.39
CA GLU A 79 -16.42 -1.09 -12.99
C GLU A 79 -15.13 -1.30 -12.18
N HIS A 80 -14.04 -1.69 -12.86
CA HIS A 80 -12.73 -1.98 -12.26
C HIS A 80 -11.71 -0.87 -12.49
N ARG A 81 -12.16 0.30 -12.93
CA ARG A 81 -11.28 1.46 -13.07
C ARG A 81 -10.79 1.92 -11.70
N TYR A 82 -9.51 2.27 -11.66
CA TYR A 82 -8.95 2.98 -10.53
C TYR A 82 -9.75 4.26 -10.26
N ASP A 83 -10.32 4.35 -9.07
CA ASP A 83 -11.05 5.52 -8.59
C ASP A 83 -10.19 6.22 -7.53
N ALA A 84 -9.66 7.39 -7.88
CA ALA A 84 -8.78 8.14 -7.00
C ALA A 84 -9.48 8.53 -5.69
N HIS A 85 -10.76 8.90 -5.72
CA HIS A 85 -11.49 9.27 -4.51
C HIS A 85 -11.60 8.06 -3.56
N LYS A 86 -12.03 6.90 -4.08
CA LYS A 86 -12.11 5.66 -3.27
C LYS A 86 -10.74 5.23 -2.73
N ALA A 87 -9.67 5.41 -3.51
CA ALA A 87 -8.31 5.14 -3.08
C ALA A 87 -7.88 6.03 -1.92
N TRP A 88 -8.11 7.35 -2.01
CA TRP A 88 -7.79 8.30 -0.94
C TRP A 88 -8.62 8.05 0.33
N VAL A 89 -9.91 7.70 0.21
CA VAL A 89 -10.74 7.31 1.37
C VAL A 89 -10.20 6.04 2.03
N SER A 90 -9.79 5.04 1.23
CA SER A 90 -9.23 3.79 1.74
C SER A 90 -7.87 3.99 2.41
N ALA A 91 -7.02 4.83 1.82
CA ALA A 91 -5.73 5.21 2.40
C ALA A 91 -5.92 6.01 3.69
N GLY A 92 -6.82 7.01 3.70
CA GLY A 92 -7.13 7.83 4.87
C GLY A 92 -7.60 7.01 6.07
N ALA A 93 -8.42 5.98 5.83
CA ALA A 93 -8.80 5.03 6.88
C ALA A 93 -7.58 4.27 7.45
N PHE A 94 -6.72 3.74 6.57
CA PHE A 94 -5.49 3.05 6.98
C PHE A 94 -4.55 3.98 7.78
N PHE A 95 -4.30 5.19 7.29
CA PHE A 95 -3.48 6.18 7.98
C PHE A 95 -4.01 6.47 9.38
N SER A 96 -5.32 6.70 9.48
CA SER A 96 -5.97 7.00 10.75
C SER A 96 -5.85 5.85 11.76
N VAL A 97 -5.98 4.60 11.30
CA VAL A 97 -5.75 3.41 12.15
C VAL A 97 -4.30 3.37 12.65
N CYS A 98 -3.32 3.65 11.79
CA CYS A 98 -1.91 3.67 12.17
C CYS A 98 -1.63 4.74 13.24
N PHE A 99 -2.19 5.95 13.10
CA PHE A 99 -2.07 7.02 14.11
C PHE A 99 -2.76 6.67 15.44
N VAL A 100 -3.92 6.01 15.40
CA VAL A 100 -4.62 5.57 16.62
C VAL A 100 -3.81 4.50 17.36
N ILE A 101 -3.27 3.51 16.64
CA ILE A 101 -2.45 2.45 17.24
C ILE A 101 -1.11 3.02 17.74
N SER A 102 -0.52 3.98 17.04
CA SER A 102 0.74 4.61 17.46
C SER A 102 0.57 5.45 18.73
N TRP A 103 -0.57 6.12 18.89
CA TRP A 103 -0.95 6.74 20.16
C TRP A 103 -1.08 5.70 21.28
N ALA A 104 -1.85 4.62 21.04
CA ALA A 104 -2.10 3.60 22.06
C ALA A 104 -0.85 2.84 22.53
N THR A 105 0.16 2.73 21.65
CA THR A 105 1.42 2.04 21.95
C THR A 105 2.49 2.94 22.57
N GLY A 106 2.32 4.27 22.53
CA GLY A 106 3.34 5.25 22.96
C GLY A 106 4.36 5.61 21.87
N VAL A 107 4.23 5.04 20.67
CA VAL A 107 5.09 5.33 19.52
C VAL A 107 4.93 6.78 19.06
N LEU A 108 3.71 7.31 19.09
CA LEU A 108 3.43 8.69 18.69
C LEU A 108 4.22 9.70 19.55
N ASP A 109 4.23 9.46 20.87
CA ASP A 109 4.97 10.26 21.86
C ASP A 109 6.46 10.30 21.54
N ALA A 110 7.07 9.11 21.44
CA ALA A 110 8.49 8.94 21.19
C ALA A 110 8.95 9.39 19.79
N THR A 111 8.02 9.56 18.85
CA THR A 111 8.34 10.02 17.49
C THR A 111 8.29 11.54 17.40
N PHE A 112 7.27 12.19 17.97
CA PHE A 112 7.01 13.62 17.72
C PHE A 112 7.09 14.53 18.94
N PHE A 113 6.75 14.05 20.13
CA PHE A 113 6.60 14.91 21.30
C PHE A 113 7.83 14.85 22.20
N HIS A 114 8.34 13.64 22.42
CA HIS A 114 9.49 13.38 23.28
C HIS A 114 10.48 12.47 22.55
N PRO A 115 11.09 12.96 21.47
CA PRO A 115 12.00 12.17 20.65
C PRO A 115 13.21 11.70 21.45
N THR A 116 13.51 10.40 21.35
CA THR A 116 14.72 9.83 21.96
C THR A 116 15.95 10.27 21.18
N TRP A 117 16.83 11.00 21.85
CA TRP A 117 18.13 11.38 21.32
C TRP A 117 19.24 10.51 21.92
N PRO A 118 20.29 10.16 21.15
CA PRO A 118 21.44 9.48 21.73
C PRO A 118 22.11 10.37 22.77
N ASN A 119 22.64 9.75 23.83
CA ASN A 119 23.33 10.46 24.92
C ASN A 119 24.55 11.28 24.43
N SER A 120 25.15 10.87 23.31
CA SER A 120 26.22 11.60 22.63
C SER A 120 26.09 11.45 21.11
N VAL A 121 26.22 12.56 20.39
CA VAL A 121 26.37 12.55 18.93
C VAL A 121 27.82 12.22 18.61
N ASP A 122 28.12 10.95 18.32
CA ASP A 122 29.44 10.49 17.92
C ASP A 122 29.54 10.28 16.40
N ASN A 123 30.75 9.97 15.92
CA ASN A 123 30.99 9.72 14.51
C ASN A 123 30.14 8.55 13.98
N SER A 124 29.87 7.54 14.80
CA SER A 124 29.05 6.39 14.42
C SER A 124 27.61 6.82 14.15
N PHE A 125 27.01 7.64 15.02
CA PHE A 125 25.68 8.20 14.81
C PHE A 125 25.59 9.00 13.51
N ILE A 126 26.56 9.89 13.26
CA ILE A 126 26.58 10.72 12.05
C ILE A 126 26.68 9.85 10.80
N VAL A 127 27.62 8.90 10.77
CA VAL A 127 27.82 8.00 9.62
C VAL A 127 26.58 7.15 9.35
N PHE A 128 25.98 6.56 10.38
CA PHE A 128 24.77 5.74 10.24
C PHE A 128 23.55 6.56 9.82
N THR A 129 23.41 7.80 10.32
CA THR A 129 22.36 8.73 9.87
C THR A 129 22.55 9.06 8.40
N ALA A 130 23.75 9.49 8.00
CA ALA A 130 24.06 9.83 6.62
C ALA A 130 23.86 8.63 5.67
N ALA A 131 24.30 7.43 6.07
CA ALA A 131 24.08 6.20 5.33
C ALA A 131 22.58 5.90 5.14
N SER A 132 21.76 6.07 6.19
CA SER A 132 20.32 5.85 6.12
C SER A 132 19.64 6.78 5.09
N PHE A 133 19.95 8.08 5.12
CA PHE A 133 19.45 9.03 4.13
C PHE A 133 19.96 8.73 2.73
N ALA A 134 21.25 8.41 2.57
CA ALA A 134 21.83 8.07 1.28
C ALA A 134 21.16 6.82 0.67
N THR A 135 20.94 5.77 1.47
CA THR A 135 20.23 4.56 1.04
C THR A 135 18.81 4.87 0.57
N VAL A 136 18.07 5.72 1.30
CA VAL A 136 16.72 6.15 0.90
C VAL A 136 16.76 6.93 -0.42
N VAL A 137 17.65 7.91 -0.54
CA VAL A 137 17.76 8.73 -1.76
C VAL A 137 18.13 7.87 -2.97
N ILE A 138 19.14 7.01 -2.85
CA ILE A 138 19.54 6.12 -3.95
C ILE A 138 18.40 5.14 -4.29
N GLY A 139 17.82 4.48 -3.30
CA GLY A 139 16.77 3.49 -3.52
C GLY A 139 15.49 4.09 -4.10
N TYR A 140 14.92 5.09 -3.44
CA TYR A 140 13.58 5.60 -3.73
C TYR A 140 13.53 6.78 -4.70
N TRP A 141 14.65 7.51 -4.86
CA TRP A 141 14.70 8.66 -5.77
C TRP A 141 15.50 8.39 -7.06
N ILE A 142 16.35 7.36 -7.09
CA ILE A 142 17.15 7.02 -8.28
C ILE A 142 16.77 5.66 -8.86
N ILE A 143 16.72 4.59 -8.06
CA ILE A 143 16.45 3.23 -8.56
C ILE A 143 14.95 3.00 -8.78
N TRP A 144 14.11 3.39 -7.82
CA TRP A 144 12.66 3.23 -7.88
C TRP A 144 12.03 3.76 -9.18
N PRO A 145 12.37 4.98 -9.66
CA PRO A 145 11.77 5.53 -10.88
C PRO A 145 12.04 4.70 -12.14
N ILE A 146 13.17 3.98 -12.21
CA ILE A 146 13.56 3.20 -13.40
C ILE A 146 12.52 2.12 -13.72
N GLY A 147 11.97 1.48 -12.67
CA GLY A 147 10.91 0.48 -12.81
C GLY A 147 9.50 1.04 -12.58
N THR A 148 9.30 2.37 -12.60
CA THR A 148 8.03 3.02 -12.27
C THR A 148 7.46 3.81 -13.43
N VAL A 149 6.21 3.54 -13.77
CA VAL A 149 5.48 4.21 -14.86
C VAL A 149 4.39 5.13 -14.33
N GLY A 150 4.30 6.32 -14.94
CA GLY A 150 3.28 7.32 -14.60
C GLY A 150 2.02 7.26 -15.46
N TYR A 151 2.01 6.50 -16.56
CA TYR A 151 0.87 6.38 -17.51
C TYR A 151 0.19 7.72 -17.85
N GLY A 152 0.97 8.74 -18.17
CA GLY A 152 0.46 10.08 -18.52
C GLY A 152 -0.11 10.90 -17.36
N ARG A 153 -0.14 10.37 -16.12
CA ARG A 153 -0.53 11.16 -14.94
C ARG A 153 0.41 12.35 -14.76
N ARG A 154 -0.14 13.49 -14.37
CA ARG A 154 0.63 14.69 -14.07
C ARG A 154 1.15 14.61 -12.64
N TRP A 155 2.39 15.05 -12.43
CA TRP A 155 2.89 15.25 -11.07
C TRP A 155 2.18 16.45 -10.42
N GLY A 156 1.98 16.40 -9.11
CA GLY A 156 1.50 17.54 -8.34
C GLY A 156 1.79 17.41 -6.85
N TRP A 157 1.48 18.47 -6.10
CA TRP A 157 1.73 18.54 -4.65
C TRP A 157 1.07 17.39 -3.86
N HIS A 158 -0.02 16.84 -4.38
CA HIS A 158 -0.75 15.73 -3.77
C HIS A 158 0.07 14.44 -3.74
N CYS A 159 1.03 14.25 -4.65
CA CYS A 159 1.96 13.11 -4.58
C CYS A 159 2.83 13.22 -3.31
N VAL A 160 3.37 14.42 -3.04
CA VAL A 160 4.19 14.68 -1.85
C VAL A 160 3.36 14.56 -0.57
N LEU A 161 2.14 15.12 -0.54
CA LEU A 161 1.25 14.97 0.61
C LEU A 161 0.95 13.50 0.89
N PHE A 162 0.61 12.73 -0.14
CA PHE A 162 0.29 11.32 0.02
C PHE A 162 1.50 10.57 0.58
N GLY A 163 2.68 10.72 -0.02
CA GLY A 163 3.90 10.07 0.48
C GLY A 163 4.31 10.50 1.89
N LEU A 164 4.04 11.76 2.27
CA LEU A 164 4.30 12.24 3.63
C LEU A 164 3.40 11.53 4.64
N VAL A 165 2.09 11.47 4.38
CA VAL A 165 1.14 10.86 5.32
C VAL A 165 1.31 9.33 5.33
N ASP A 166 1.50 8.72 4.17
CA ASP A 166 1.72 7.28 4.03
C ASP A 166 3.00 6.84 4.73
N GLY A 167 4.12 7.53 4.51
CA GLY A 167 5.38 7.17 5.13
C GLY A 167 5.39 7.39 6.65
N LEU A 168 4.70 8.43 7.15
CA LEU A 168 4.49 8.60 8.59
C LEU A 168 3.62 7.47 9.17
N ALA A 169 2.49 7.16 8.53
CA ALA A 169 1.59 6.10 8.99
C ALA A 169 2.27 4.73 8.99
N GLU A 170 2.94 4.37 7.89
CA GLU A 170 3.62 3.08 7.72
C GLU A 170 4.77 2.92 8.71
N SER A 171 5.63 3.94 8.86
CA SER A 171 6.74 3.87 9.81
C SER A 171 6.28 3.77 11.26
N MET A 172 5.23 4.50 11.64
CA MET A 172 4.64 4.35 12.97
C MET A 172 4.04 2.96 13.18
N LEU A 173 3.35 2.38 12.18
CA LEU A 173 2.83 1.01 12.27
C LEU A 173 3.98 0.01 12.51
N PHE A 174 5.10 0.18 11.81
CA PHE A 174 6.29 -0.63 11.97
C PHE A 174 6.92 -0.51 13.36
N LEU A 175 6.94 0.68 13.94
CA LEU A 175 7.33 0.91 15.33
C LEU A 175 6.30 0.36 16.33
N CYS A 176 5.01 0.32 15.98
CA CYS A 176 3.99 -0.34 16.82
C CYS A 176 4.22 -1.85 16.90
N ILE A 177 4.59 -2.48 15.78
CA ILE A 177 4.98 -3.90 15.76
C ILE A 177 6.18 -4.11 16.68
N TRP A 178 7.21 -3.26 16.58
CA TRP A 178 8.35 -3.28 17.51
C TRP A 178 7.89 -3.20 18.98
N SER A 179 7.06 -2.22 19.31
CA SER A 179 6.53 -2.02 20.67
C SER A 179 5.82 -3.26 21.22
N VAL A 180 5.08 -3.98 20.38
CA VAL A 180 4.41 -5.22 20.77
C VAL A 180 5.42 -6.35 20.97
N VAL A 181 6.43 -6.47 20.12
CA VAL A 181 7.48 -7.50 20.24
C VAL A 181 8.34 -7.28 21.49
N GLU A 182 8.58 -6.03 21.91
CA GLU A 182 9.27 -5.72 23.18
C GLU A 182 8.59 -6.33 24.41
N LEU A 183 7.29 -6.66 24.34
CA LEU A 183 6.58 -7.33 25.43
C LEU A 183 7.11 -8.75 25.71
N LEU A 184 7.88 -9.33 24.79
CA LEU A 184 8.56 -10.62 24.96
C LEU A 184 9.82 -10.52 25.84
N ALA A 185 10.23 -9.32 26.26
CA ALA A 185 11.43 -9.07 27.07
C ALA A 185 12.71 -9.70 26.47
N LEU A 186 12.81 -9.67 25.13
CA LEU A 186 14.00 -10.11 24.41
C LEU A 186 15.04 -8.98 24.37
N PRO A 187 16.34 -9.30 24.24
CA PRO A 187 17.33 -8.28 23.95
C PRO A 187 17.00 -7.55 22.64
N ARG A 188 17.42 -6.29 22.50
CA ARG A 188 17.07 -5.42 21.35
C ARG A 188 17.28 -6.07 19.98
N TRP A 189 18.34 -6.86 19.81
CA TRP A 189 18.60 -7.57 18.55
C TRP A 189 17.55 -8.64 18.24
N GLY A 190 17.03 -9.32 19.27
CA GLY A 190 15.98 -10.33 19.14
C GLY A 190 14.64 -9.69 18.80
N VAL A 191 14.32 -8.56 19.45
CA VAL A 191 13.16 -7.72 19.11
C VAL A 191 13.24 -7.26 17.65
N GLY A 192 14.42 -6.78 17.24
CA GLY A 192 14.67 -6.38 15.86
C GLY A 192 14.48 -7.52 14.87
N LEU A 193 15.08 -8.68 15.09
CA LEU A 193 14.97 -9.81 14.18
C LEU A 193 13.51 -10.25 13.96
N ILE A 194 12.73 -10.40 15.03
CA ILE A 194 11.31 -10.79 14.94
C ILE A 194 10.52 -9.70 14.21
N THR A 195 10.74 -8.43 14.58
CA THR A 195 10.05 -7.29 13.97
C THR A 195 10.35 -7.20 12.47
N PHE A 196 11.59 -7.42 12.04
CA PHE A 196 11.97 -7.43 10.62
C PHE A 196 11.16 -8.44 9.81
N PHE A 197 11.00 -9.67 10.32
CA PHE A 197 10.20 -10.70 9.63
C PHE A 197 8.70 -10.38 9.63
N LEU A 198 8.17 -9.87 10.74
CA LEU A 198 6.76 -9.46 10.83
C LEU A 198 6.44 -8.31 9.88
N GLN A 199 7.31 -7.30 9.82
CA GLN A 199 7.19 -6.17 8.88
C GLN A 199 7.26 -6.65 7.44
N GLY A 200 8.25 -7.47 7.08
CA GLY A 200 8.39 -8.00 5.72
C GLY A 200 7.20 -8.86 5.29
N GLY A 201 6.72 -9.74 6.18
CA GLY A 201 5.54 -10.58 5.93
C GLY A 201 4.26 -9.76 5.79
N PHE A 202 4.04 -8.79 6.69
CA PHE A 202 2.93 -7.84 6.60
C PHE A 202 2.98 -7.07 5.28
N LYS A 203 4.11 -6.42 4.99
CA LYS A 203 4.27 -5.54 3.82
C LYS A 203 4.03 -6.30 2.51
N ALA A 204 4.61 -7.49 2.36
CA ALA A 204 4.42 -8.32 1.18
C ALA A 204 2.94 -8.70 0.97
N ASN A 205 2.23 -9.08 2.03
CA ASN A 205 0.81 -9.46 1.93
C ASN A 205 -0.10 -8.25 1.75
N TRP A 206 0.11 -7.19 2.52
CA TRP A 206 -0.67 -5.97 2.51
C TRP A 206 -0.59 -5.27 1.15
N ASP A 207 0.62 -5.14 0.61
CA ASP A 207 0.80 -4.48 -0.68
C ASP A 207 0.12 -5.23 -1.81
N GLN A 208 0.29 -6.55 -1.87
CA GLN A 208 -0.26 -7.37 -2.95
C GLN A 208 -1.78 -7.51 -2.89
N LYS A 209 -2.33 -7.77 -1.69
CA LYS A 209 -3.75 -8.14 -1.52
C LYS A 209 -4.67 -6.96 -1.28
N TYR A 210 -4.13 -5.83 -0.85
CA TYR A 210 -4.96 -4.67 -0.52
C TYR A 210 -4.45 -3.39 -1.18
N TRP A 211 -3.21 -3.00 -0.90
CA TRP A 211 -2.72 -1.67 -1.32
C TRP A 211 -2.72 -1.50 -2.83
N ASN A 212 -2.16 -2.44 -3.58
CA ASN A 212 -2.08 -2.38 -5.04
C ASN A 212 -3.44 -2.55 -5.73
N ILE A 213 -4.44 -3.07 -5.03
CA ILE A 213 -5.79 -3.27 -5.57
C ILE A 213 -6.65 -2.03 -5.35
N TYR A 214 -6.62 -1.49 -4.12
CA TYR A 214 -7.58 -0.46 -3.69
C TYR A 214 -7.00 0.94 -3.55
N VAL A 215 -5.67 1.09 -3.48
CA VAL A 215 -5.05 2.37 -3.09
C VAL A 215 -4.03 2.84 -4.12
N ALA A 216 -2.98 2.06 -4.39
CA ALA A 216 -1.93 2.47 -5.30
C ALA A 216 -2.40 2.42 -6.76
N PRO A 217 -2.13 3.46 -7.57
CA PRO A 217 -2.35 3.36 -9.00
C PRO A 217 -1.40 2.32 -9.60
N ALA A 218 -1.76 1.71 -10.73
CA ALA A 218 -0.82 0.97 -11.56
C ALA A 218 0.43 1.81 -11.83
N HIS A 219 1.58 1.27 -11.43
CA HIS A 219 2.84 2.01 -11.47
C HIS A 219 4.07 1.12 -11.67
N ASN A 220 3.93 -0.21 -11.59
CA ASN A 220 5.06 -1.11 -11.61
C ASN A 220 5.20 -1.81 -12.96
N ILE A 221 6.44 -1.85 -13.45
CA ILE A 221 6.88 -2.79 -14.48
C ILE A 221 7.18 -4.12 -13.77
N GLU A 222 6.55 -5.22 -14.21
CA GLU A 222 6.56 -6.50 -13.49
C GLU A 222 7.98 -7.04 -13.30
N GLU A 223 8.82 -6.93 -14.33
CA GLU A 223 10.22 -7.38 -14.34
C GLU A 223 11.07 -6.62 -13.31
N TRP A 224 10.72 -5.37 -13.02
CA TRP A 224 11.44 -4.53 -12.07
C TRP A 224 11.04 -4.76 -10.62
N ASN A 225 9.92 -5.43 -10.33
CA ASN A 225 9.45 -5.63 -8.95
C ASN A 225 10.48 -6.39 -8.11
N LYS A 226 11.10 -7.44 -8.66
CA LYS A 226 12.14 -8.21 -7.96
C LYS A 226 13.37 -7.35 -7.67
N TRP A 227 13.74 -6.50 -8.61
CA TRP A 227 14.87 -5.58 -8.46
C TRP A 227 14.60 -4.47 -7.46
N LYS A 228 13.37 -3.95 -7.39
CA LYS A 228 12.97 -3.00 -6.33
C LYS A 228 13.03 -3.64 -4.94
N VAL A 229 12.59 -4.89 -4.80
CA VAL A 229 12.76 -5.63 -3.54
C VAL A 229 14.23 -5.73 -3.15
N LEU A 230 15.08 -6.18 -4.08
CA LEU A 230 16.49 -6.44 -3.79
C LEU A 230 17.33 -5.17 -3.57
N PHE A 231 17.09 -4.11 -4.35
CA PHE A 231 17.94 -2.91 -4.36
C PHE A 231 17.34 -1.69 -3.69
N VAL A 232 16.03 -1.70 -3.39
CA VAL A 232 15.35 -0.58 -2.74
C VAL A 232 14.86 -0.99 -1.36
N HIS A 233 14.00 -2.01 -1.27
CA HIS A 233 13.36 -2.37 0.00
C HIS A 233 14.33 -3.02 0.98
N ILE A 234 15.05 -4.08 0.58
CA ILE A 234 15.97 -4.80 1.49
C ILE A 234 17.06 -3.87 2.04
N PRO A 235 17.80 -3.08 1.21
CA PRO A 235 18.84 -2.20 1.73
C PRO A 235 18.27 -1.10 2.63
N ASN A 236 17.13 -0.51 2.26
CA ASN A 236 16.47 0.51 3.07
C ASN A 236 16.10 -0.04 4.45
N VAL A 237 15.34 -1.13 4.51
CA VAL A 237 14.93 -1.72 5.78
C VAL A 237 16.15 -2.15 6.57
N PHE A 238 17.11 -2.83 5.95
CA PHE A 238 18.32 -3.28 6.63
C PHE A 238 19.09 -2.13 7.28
N VAL A 239 19.37 -1.05 6.54
CA VAL A 239 20.16 0.08 7.04
C VAL A 239 19.37 0.93 8.04
N THR A 240 18.17 1.38 7.68
CA THR A 240 17.35 2.27 8.52
C THR A 240 16.84 1.58 9.79
N PHE A 241 16.56 0.29 9.72
CA PHE A 241 16.12 -0.45 10.90
C PHE A 241 17.29 -0.85 11.78
N SER A 242 18.46 -1.18 11.22
CA SER A 242 19.69 -1.34 12.01
C SER A 242 20.03 -0.03 12.73
N TYR A 243 19.88 1.11 12.06
CA TYR A 243 19.98 2.43 12.69
C TYR A 243 19.04 2.56 13.90
N PHE A 244 17.76 2.21 13.73
CA PHE A 244 16.78 2.29 14.82
C PHE A 244 17.10 1.34 15.99
N ILE A 245 17.48 0.10 15.71
CA ILE A 245 17.90 -0.88 16.73
C ILE A 245 19.06 -0.31 17.57
N THR A 246 20.02 0.29 16.87
CA THR A 246 21.27 0.83 17.41
C THR A 246 21.01 2.07 18.27
N PHE A 247 20.40 3.12 17.69
CA PHE A 247 20.27 4.43 18.33
C PHE A 247 18.93 4.68 19.02
N GLY A 248 17.91 3.86 18.80
CA GLY A 248 16.57 4.02 19.37
C GLY A 248 15.83 5.29 18.92
N ASN A 249 16.34 6.01 17.92
CA ASN A 249 15.78 7.28 17.46
C ASN A 249 14.62 7.01 16.47
N ALA A 250 13.41 6.92 17.01
CA ALA A 250 12.17 6.70 16.26
C ALA A 250 11.89 7.83 15.25
N THR A 251 12.19 9.08 15.60
CA THR A 251 11.97 10.24 14.72
C THR A 251 12.75 10.14 13.42
N LEU A 252 14.05 9.81 13.49
CA LEU A 252 14.88 9.70 12.30
C LEU A 252 14.56 8.43 11.49
N TYR A 253 14.13 7.35 12.15
CA TYR A 253 13.56 6.20 11.45
C TYR A 253 12.30 6.60 10.66
N CYS A 254 11.34 7.27 11.30
CA CYS A 254 10.13 7.75 10.63
C CYS A 254 10.45 8.74 9.50
N ALA A 255 11.39 9.66 9.71
CA ALA A 255 11.79 10.63 8.69
C ALA A 255 12.38 9.97 7.44
N THR A 256 13.21 8.93 7.61
CA THR A 256 13.80 8.20 6.48
C THR A 256 12.74 7.39 5.70
N GLN A 257 11.82 6.72 6.38
CA GLN A 257 10.70 6.04 5.69
C GLN A 257 9.76 7.04 5.00
N THR A 258 9.51 8.18 5.62
CA THR A 258 8.70 9.26 5.04
C THR A 258 9.34 9.79 3.77
N LEU A 259 10.65 10.04 3.79
CA LEU A 259 11.39 10.48 2.60
C LEU A 259 11.35 9.43 1.48
N ALA A 260 11.42 8.14 1.84
CA ALA A 260 11.28 7.04 0.89
C ALA A 260 9.91 7.07 0.19
N LEU A 261 8.84 7.24 0.96
CA LEU A 261 7.47 7.22 0.44
C LEU A 261 7.12 8.50 -0.32
N VAL A 262 7.64 9.66 0.07
CA VAL A 262 7.57 10.88 -0.74
C VAL A 262 8.23 10.67 -2.11
N GLY A 263 9.39 10.01 -2.14
CA GLY A 263 10.06 9.64 -3.38
C GLY A 263 9.18 8.73 -4.25
N SER A 264 8.78 7.57 -3.72
CA SER A 264 8.02 6.59 -4.50
C SER A 264 6.73 7.16 -5.06
N THR A 265 5.92 7.84 -4.22
CA THR A 265 4.62 8.40 -4.62
C THR A 265 4.75 9.54 -5.63
N SER A 266 5.83 10.32 -5.57
CA SER A 266 6.16 11.34 -6.57
C SER A 266 6.41 10.71 -7.95
N PHE A 267 7.19 9.63 -8.02
CA PHE A 267 7.48 8.98 -9.30
C PHE A 267 6.35 8.07 -9.81
N MET A 268 5.55 7.52 -8.90
CA MET A 268 4.27 6.86 -9.25
C MET A 268 3.26 7.85 -9.85
N ARG A 269 3.46 9.16 -9.61
CA ARG A 269 2.55 10.24 -9.96
C ARG A 269 1.17 9.94 -9.40
N PHE A 270 1.12 9.76 -8.08
CA PHE A 270 -0.11 9.44 -7.36
C PHE A 270 -1.19 10.47 -7.73
N PRO A 271 -2.40 10.07 -8.16
CA PRO A 271 -3.41 11.01 -8.63
C PRO A 271 -4.03 11.82 -7.49
N SER A 272 -4.51 13.02 -7.82
CA SER A 272 -5.26 13.85 -6.87
C SER A 272 -6.59 13.15 -6.50
N PRO A 273 -7.16 13.42 -5.31
CA PRO A 273 -8.41 12.79 -4.88
C PRO A 273 -9.60 13.09 -5.79
N SER A 274 -9.53 14.17 -6.58
CA SER A 274 -10.54 14.57 -7.56
C SER A 274 -10.17 14.20 -9.00
N SER A 275 -9.11 13.44 -9.21
CA SER A 275 -8.64 13.07 -10.54
C SER A 275 -9.66 12.16 -11.23
N LYS A 276 -9.98 12.47 -12.48
CA LYS A 276 -10.76 11.60 -13.36
C LYS A 276 -9.90 10.56 -14.09
N TYR A 277 -8.63 10.42 -13.68
CA TYR A 277 -7.72 9.46 -14.29
C TYR A 277 -8.24 8.04 -14.09
N THR A 278 -8.42 7.34 -15.21
CA THR A 278 -8.81 5.94 -15.26
C THR A 278 -7.61 5.12 -15.70
N ASN A 279 -7.19 4.15 -14.90
CA ASN A 279 -6.09 3.26 -15.23
C ASN A 279 -6.52 2.21 -16.25
N PRO A 280 -5.64 1.74 -17.16
CA PRO A 280 -5.77 0.38 -17.66
C PRO A 280 -5.70 -0.62 -16.48
N PRO A 281 -6.54 -1.66 -16.46
CA PRO A 281 -6.60 -2.60 -15.35
C PRO A 281 -5.24 -3.29 -15.15
N LEU A 282 -4.79 -3.40 -13.90
CA LEU A 282 -3.61 -4.20 -13.58
C LEU A 282 -3.90 -5.67 -13.87
N ARG A 283 -2.89 -6.41 -14.33
CA ARG A 283 -2.99 -7.86 -14.51
C ARG A 283 -3.48 -8.57 -13.24
N SER A 284 -3.00 -8.18 -12.06
CA SER A 284 -3.44 -8.73 -10.77
C SER A 284 -4.92 -8.44 -10.47
N GLN A 285 -5.44 -7.30 -10.92
CA GLN A 285 -6.87 -6.98 -10.81
C GLN A 285 -7.66 -7.92 -11.74
N VAL A 286 -7.22 -8.10 -12.98
CA VAL A 286 -7.84 -9.06 -13.93
C VAL A 286 -7.83 -10.48 -13.37
N GLU A 287 -6.69 -10.94 -12.84
CA GLU A 287 -6.55 -12.28 -12.26
C GLU A 287 -7.47 -12.48 -11.03
N THR A 288 -7.55 -11.50 -10.13
CA THR A 288 -8.45 -11.55 -8.97
C THR A 288 -9.92 -11.63 -9.40
N ILE A 289 -10.29 -10.90 -10.45
CA ILE A 289 -11.65 -10.92 -11.01
C ILE A 289 -11.95 -12.30 -11.60
N CYS A 290 -11.04 -12.86 -12.40
CA CYS A 290 -11.20 -14.21 -12.94
C CYS A 290 -11.33 -15.25 -11.83
N GLU A 291 -10.56 -15.12 -10.75
CA GLU A 291 -10.64 -16.01 -9.59
C GLU A 291 -11.98 -15.87 -8.85
N GLN A 292 -12.45 -14.65 -8.57
CA GLN A 292 -13.73 -14.41 -7.92
C GLN A 292 -14.92 -14.92 -8.76
N ALA A 293 -14.87 -14.71 -10.08
CA ALA A 293 -15.85 -15.24 -11.01
C ALA A 293 -15.86 -16.79 -10.99
N SER A 294 -14.68 -17.41 -10.92
CA SER A 294 -14.54 -18.87 -10.84
C SER A 294 -15.03 -19.46 -9.51
N LEU A 295 -14.80 -18.78 -8.38
CA LEU A 295 -15.26 -19.21 -7.06
C LEU A 295 -16.79 -19.10 -6.92
N THR A 296 -17.38 -18.02 -7.44
CA THR A 296 -18.85 -17.86 -7.46
C THR A 296 -19.52 -18.99 -8.25
N ARG A 297 -18.85 -19.55 -9.27
CA ARG A 297 -19.30 -20.73 -10.03
C ARG A 297 -19.30 -22.02 -9.20
N LEU A 298 -18.28 -22.23 -8.37
CA LEU A 298 -18.14 -23.43 -7.53
C LEU A 298 -19.17 -23.46 -6.39
N TYR A 299 -19.60 -22.30 -5.89
CA TYR A 299 -20.59 -22.23 -4.81
C TYR A 299 -22.05 -22.14 -5.29
N SER A 300 -22.31 -21.70 -6.53
CA SER A 300 -23.68 -21.67 -7.11
C SER A 300 -24.07 -22.99 -7.80
N GLY A 301 -23.10 -23.79 -8.24
CA GLY A 301 -23.34 -25.14 -8.74
C GLY A 301 -23.38 -26.16 -7.60
N SER A 302 -24.58 -26.62 -7.21
CA SER A 302 -24.77 -27.80 -6.36
C SER A 302 -24.38 -29.09 -7.09
N THR A 303 -23.12 -29.20 -7.51
CA THR A 303 -22.56 -30.43 -8.05
C THR A 303 -21.20 -30.65 -7.41
N ILE A 304 -21.19 -31.55 -6.42
CA ILE A 304 -19.99 -32.13 -5.82
C ILE A 304 -19.17 -32.76 -6.95
N PHE A 305 -18.04 -32.15 -7.31
CA PHE A 305 -17.06 -32.76 -8.20
C PHE A 305 -15.77 -33.07 -7.45
N PHE A 306 -15.28 -34.28 -7.70
CA PHE A 306 -14.07 -34.86 -7.14
C PHE A 306 -12.82 -34.06 -7.51
N PHE A 307 -11.95 -33.86 -6.53
CA PHE A 307 -10.61 -33.29 -6.68
C PHE A 307 -9.80 -34.04 -7.76
N ASN A 308 -9.33 -33.33 -8.79
CA ASN A 308 -8.31 -33.83 -9.71
C ASN A 308 -6.98 -33.11 -9.40
N PRO A 309 -6.02 -33.74 -8.70
CA PRO A 309 -4.82 -33.09 -8.17
C PRO A 309 -3.68 -33.05 -9.21
N GLY A 310 -3.92 -32.54 -10.42
CA GLY A 310 -2.89 -32.55 -11.47
C GLY A 310 -3.05 -31.58 -12.65
N GLY A 311 -4.09 -30.74 -12.72
CA GLY A 311 -4.32 -29.87 -13.86
C GLY A 311 -3.66 -28.49 -13.72
N LYS A 312 -2.48 -28.30 -14.32
CA LYS A 312 -2.05 -26.96 -14.78
C LYS A 312 -3.06 -26.52 -15.83
N TYR A 313 -3.68 -25.35 -15.69
CA TYR A 313 -4.56 -24.76 -16.73
C TYR A 313 -3.71 -24.25 -17.91
N PRO A 314 -3.74 -24.87 -19.11
CA PRO A 314 -3.07 -24.37 -20.29
C PRO A 314 -4.15 -24.01 -21.32
N GLY A 315 -4.55 -22.75 -21.44
CA GLY A 315 -5.52 -22.46 -22.51
C GLY A 315 -6.09 -21.07 -22.68
N CYS A 316 -5.94 -20.13 -21.73
CA CYS A 316 -6.55 -18.80 -21.91
C CYS A 316 -5.65 -17.72 -22.51
N TRP A 317 -4.35 -17.96 -22.77
CA TRP A 317 -3.42 -16.84 -23.04
C TRP A 317 -2.39 -17.03 -24.15
N GLU A 318 -2.53 -18.04 -25.02
CA GLU A 318 -1.50 -18.30 -26.04
C GLU A 318 -1.64 -17.49 -27.34
N ARG A 319 -2.49 -16.45 -27.38
CA ARG A 319 -2.54 -15.57 -28.57
C ARG A 319 -3.07 -14.16 -28.29
N ALA A 320 -2.52 -13.48 -27.28
CA ALA A 320 -2.51 -12.02 -27.29
C ALA A 320 -1.18 -11.57 -27.91
N SER A 321 -1.24 -11.15 -29.18
CA SER A 321 -0.15 -10.43 -29.85
C SER A 321 0.27 -9.21 -29.04
N PRO A 322 1.52 -8.73 -29.17
CA PRO A 322 2.01 -7.56 -28.44
C PRO A 322 1.15 -6.33 -28.77
N PHE A 323 0.29 -5.91 -27.84
CA PHE A 323 -0.55 -4.72 -27.95
C PHE A 323 0.27 -3.43 -27.65
N TRP A 324 1.56 -3.41 -28.04
CA TRP A 324 2.48 -2.28 -27.82
C TRP A 324 3.01 -1.64 -29.11
N GLU A 325 2.57 -2.09 -30.30
CA GLU A 325 2.87 -1.43 -31.60
C GLU A 325 1.71 -0.57 -32.15
N ALA A 326 0.71 -0.24 -31.34
CA ALA A 326 -0.26 0.78 -31.73
C ALA A 326 0.29 2.16 -31.37
N ASP A 327 0.74 2.90 -32.37
CA ASP A 327 0.88 4.35 -32.33
C ASP A 327 -0.40 4.96 -31.74
N VAL A 328 -0.38 5.28 -30.45
CA VAL A 328 -1.44 6.06 -29.82
C VAL A 328 -1.30 7.48 -30.40
N PRO A 329 -2.30 8.00 -31.12
CA PRO A 329 -2.23 9.38 -31.59
C PRO A 329 -2.15 10.28 -30.36
N ILE A 330 -1.05 11.04 -30.28
CA ILE A 330 -0.95 12.16 -29.36
C ILE A 330 -2.09 13.10 -29.75
N TRP A 331 -3.11 13.20 -28.91
CA TRP A 331 -4.14 14.23 -29.01
C TRP A 331 -3.48 15.58 -28.70
N GLU A 332 -2.89 16.21 -29.73
CA GLU A 332 -2.65 17.65 -29.77
C GLU A 332 -4.02 18.32 -29.96
N GLY A 333 -4.76 18.46 -28.86
CA GLY A 333 -5.89 19.37 -28.79
C GLY A 333 -5.36 20.76 -28.48
N ASP A 334 -5.34 21.63 -29.48
CA ASP A 334 -5.11 23.06 -29.32
C ASP A 334 -6.06 23.63 -28.26
N VAL A 335 -5.49 24.16 -27.18
CA VAL A 335 -6.21 25.00 -26.22
C VAL A 335 -6.10 26.43 -26.75
N PRO A 336 -7.21 27.10 -27.13
CA PRO A 336 -7.14 28.50 -27.52
C PRO A 336 -6.78 29.36 -26.30
N VAL A 337 -5.88 30.32 -26.55
CA VAL A 337 -5.32 31.31 -25.61
C VAL A 337 -6.38 32.24 -25.05
#